data_AF-A0A453PPF9-F1
#
_entry.id   AF-A0A453PPF9-F1
#
_cell.length_a   1.000
_cell.length_b   1.000
_cell.length_c   1.000
_cell.angle_alpha   90.00
_cell.angle_beta   90.00
_cell.angle_gamma   90.00
#
_symmetry.space_group_name_H-M   'P 1'
#
loop_
_entity.id
_entity.type
_entity.pdbx_description
1 polymer ?
#
loop_
_entity_poly.entity_id
_entity_poly.type
_entity_poly.pdbx_seq_one_letter_code
_entity_poly.pdbx_strand_id
1 'polypeptide(L)'
;MGLPAIFAVAVMVAIVMVASPCAEAKTTIEPCSGSDSCPALLGYTLYADMKVSEVAALFAADPSALLAANALDFAAPGAAHRILPMGLFLRVPTACACADGVRKSVAVRYAARPADTLATVADVVFAGLASADQIRGANGLADADADAPLDAGQRLVVPLPCVCFNSSDSNLPAVYLSYVVQVGDTVPAIAAAYETTVTDIMNVNAMGSPVAAPGDILAIPLPACASSFPKTASDHGLLVANGTYALTAGNCVQCSCGPGNLNLYCTPASLSRSCPSTQCSNSNVLLGNASTHATSAGCNVSSCSYGGFVNGTITTLLNTGLQPTCPGNSCC
;
A
#
# COMPACT_ATOMS: atom_id res chain seq x y z
N MET A 1 -0.60 -81.61 -25.58
CA MET A 1 -1.22 -80.50 -24.82
C MET A 1 -0.23 -80.07 -23.76
N GLY A 2 0.27 -78.84 -23.83
CA GLY A 2 1.24 -78.30 -22.89
C GLY A 2 1.82 -76.99 -23.40
N LEU A 3 1.14 -75.87 -23.12
CA LEU A 3 1.69 -74.52 -23.28
C LEU A 3 2.56 -74.20 -22.06
N PRO A 4 3.67 -73.45 -22.20
CA PRO A 4 4.38 -72.91 -21.06
C PRO A 4 3.67 -71.65 -20.54
N ALA A 5 3.56 -71.54 -19.21
CA ALA A 5 3.00 -70.39 -18.52
C ALA A 5 3.99 -69.22 -18.54
N ILE A 6 3.53 -68.05 -19.00
CA ILE A 6 4.28 -66.79 -18.94
C ILE A 6 3.96 -66.14 -17.58
N PHE A 7 4.96 -66.00 -16.71
CA PHE A 7 4.85 -65.21 -15.47
C PHE A 7 4.96 -63.73 -15.82
N ALA A 8 3.87 -62.99 -15.68
CA ALA A 8 3.87 -61.53 -15.73
C ALA A 8 4.23 -60.98 -14.34
N VAL A 9 5.40 -60.34 -14.23
CA VAL A 9 5.81 -59.61 -13.03
C VAL A 9 5.17 -58.23 -13.08
N ALA A 10 4.17 -58.00 -12.23
CA ALA A 10 3.57 -56.68 -12.06
C ALA A 10 4.53 -55.79 -11.24
N VAL A 11 5.13 -54.79 -11.90
CA VAL A 11 5.91 -53.74 -11.23
C VAL A 11 4.93 -52.78 -10.56
N MET A 12 4.78 -52.89 -9.24
CA MET A 12 4.14 -51.86 -8.43
C MET A 12 5.06 -50.63 -8.40
N VAL A 13 4.72 -49.60 -9.18
CA VAL A 13 5.33 -48.28 -9.04
C VAL A 13 4.69 -47.62 -7.82
N ALA A 14 5.39 -47.66 -6.68
CA ALA A 14 5.03 -46.86 -5.53
C ALA A 14 5.31 -45.39 -5.85
N ILE A 15 4.27 -44.62 -6.16
CA ILE A 15 4.33 -43.16 -6.22
C ILE A 15 4.48 -42.69 -4.78
N VAL A 16 5.71 -42.47 -4.34
CA VAL A 16 5.99 -41.73 -3.11
C VAL A 16 5.60 -40.28 -3.38
N MET A 17 4.40 -39.87 -2.94
CA MET A 17 4.07 -38.46 -2.84
C MET A 17 4.97 -37.89 -1.74
N VAL A 18 6.08 -37.28 -2.15
CA VAL A 18 6.90 -36.46 -1.26
C VAL A 18 6.03 -35.26 -0.91
N ALA A 19 5.41 -35.29 0.26
CA ALA A 19 4.87 -34.08 0.87
C ALA A 19 6.05 -33.14 1.08
N SER A 20 6.19 -32.16 0.19
CA SER A 20 7.11 -31.06 0.39
C SER A 20 6.73 -30.39 1.72
N PRO A 21 7.66 -30.24 2.68
CA PRO A 21 7.39 -29.39 3.82
C PRO A 21 7.04 -28.01 3.27
N CYS A 22 5.85 -27.51 3.58
CA CYS A 22 5.47 -26.13 3.32
C CYS A 22 6.58 -25.27 3.93
N ALA A 23 7.41 -24.66 3.09
CA ALA A 23 8.41 -23.72 3.56
C ALA A 23 7.63 -22.59 4.24
N GLU A 24 7.94 -22.30 5.51
CA GLU A 24 7.35 -21.16 6.21
C GLU A 24 7.65 -19.90 5.41
N ALA A 25 6.59 -19.17 5.05
CA ALA A 25 6.70 -17.90 4.37
C ALA A 25 7.54 -16.94 5.20
N LYS A 26 8.60 -16.40 4.61
CA LYS A 26 9.46 -15.43 5.28
C LYS A 26 8.80 -14.06 5.26
N THR A 27 8.93 -13.32 6.36
CA THR A 27 8.44 -11.95 6.44
C THR A 27 9.46 -11.08 7.16
N THR A 28 9.56 -9.81 6.73
CA THR A 28 10.43 -8.83 7.37
C THR A 28 9.78 -8.30 8.64
N ILE A 29 10.50 -8.45 9.76
CA ILE A 29 10.05 -8.06 11.09
C ILE A 29 10.87 -6.85 11.54
N GLU A 30 10.21 -5.70 11.69
CA GLU A 30 10.81 -4.52 12.31
C GLU A 30 10.49 -4.50 13.82
N PRO A 31 11.50 -4.66 14.70
CA PRO A 31 11.32 -4.48 16.13
C PRO A 31 11.05 -3.00 16.44
N CYS A 32 10.20 -2.73 17.42
CA CYS A 32 9.84 -1.36 17.80
C CYS A 32 9.68 -1.22 19.31
N SER A 33 9.84 0.02 19.77
CA SER A 33 9.55 0.44 21.13
C SER A 33 8.75 1.76 21.08
N GLY A 34 7.72 1.88 21.91
CA GLY A 34 6.85 3.06 21.96
C GLY A 34 5.49 2.86 21.29
N SER A 35 4.77 3.97 21.08
CA SER A 35 3.40 3.99 20.55
C SER A 35 3.29 4.67 19.18
N ASP A 36 4.42 4.93 18.54
CA ASP A 36 4.45 5.68 17.28
C ASP A 36 3.82 4.86 16.15
N SER A 37 3.24 5.53 15.17
CA SER A 37 2.70 4.92 13.95
C SER A 37 3.25 5.61 12.70
N CYS A 38 3.42 4.86 11.62
CA CYS A 38 3.79 5.41 10.32
C CYS A 38 2.77 4.99 9.24
N PRO A 39 2.70 5.72 8.11
CA PRO A 39 2.00 5.25 6.94
C PRO A 39 2.77 4.08 6.30
N ALA A 40 2.06 3.01 5.97
CA ALA A 40 2.57 1.90 5.18
C ALA A 40 1.53 1.46 4.15
N LEU A 41 1.95 0.64 3.19
CA LEU A 41 1.08 0.04 2.19
C LEU A 41 1.11 -1.48 2.31
N LEU A 42 -0.04 -2.10 2.06
CA LEU A 42 -0.16 -3.56 1.93
C LEU A 42 -0.44 -3.88 0.46
N GLY A 43 0.27 -4.86 -0.09
CA GLY A 43 0.02 -5.40 -1.41
C GLY A 43 -1.03 -6.50 -1.30
N TYR A 44 -2.23 -6.24 -1.82
CA TYR A 44 -3.35 -7.16 -1.72
C TYR A 44 -3.88 -7.55 -3.09
N THR A 45 -3.93 -8.85 -3.35
CA THR A 45 -4.57 -9.41 -4.55
C THR A 45 -5.98 -9.86 -4.21
N LEU A 46 -6.96 -9.36 -4.96
CA LEU A 46 -8.37 -9.69 -4.76
C LEU A 46 -8.66 -11.18 -4.96
N TYR A 47 -9.25 -11.83 -3.97
CA TYR A 47 -9.65 -13.26 -4.05
C TYR A 47 -10.99 -13.47 -4.75
N ALA A 48 -11.78 -12.41 -4.94
CA ALA A 48 -13.07 -12.43 -5.61
C ALA A 48 -13.40 -11.05 -6.19
N ASP A 49 -14.44 -10.98 -7.03
CA ASP A 49 -15.01 -9.70 -7.44
C ASP A 49 -15.64 -9.00 -6.23
N MET A 50 -15.14 -7.82 -5.88
CA MET A 50 -15.55 -7.09 -4.68
C MET A 50 -15.77 -5.62 -4.96
N LYS A 51 -16.67 -4.98 -4.23
CA LYS A 51 -16.82 -3.52 -4.28
C LYS A 51 -15.64 -2.85 -3.57
N VAL A 52 -15.26 -1.65 -4.03
CA VAL A 52 -14.25 -0.81 -3.34
C VAL A 52 -14.56 -0.67 -1.85
N SER A 53 -15.83 -0.45 -1.47
CA SER A 53 -16.25 -0.35 -0.07
C SER A 53 -16.04 -1.64 0.73
N GLU A 54 -16.16 -2.80 0.10
CA GLU A 54 -15.97 -4.10 0.76
C GLU A 54 -14.49 -4.36 1.01
N VAL A 55 -13.62 -4.03 0.05
CA VAL A 55 -12.16 -4.11 0.21
C VAL A 55 -11.69 -3.11 1.28
N ALA A 56 -12.16 -1.86 1.22
CA ALA A 56 -11.83 -0.85 2.20
C ALA A 56 -12.26 -1.27 3.61
N ALA A 57 -13.47 -1.83 3.75
CA ALA A 57 -13.95 -2.36 5.03
C ALA A 57 -13.11 -3.56 5.53
N LEU A 58 -12.66 -4.44 4.63
CA LEU A 58 -11.82 -5.59 4.98
C LEU A 58 -10.52 -5.16 5.66
N PHE A 59 -9.94 -4.02 5.26
CA PHE A 59 -8.69 -3.50 5.82
C PHE A 59 -8.86 -2.32 6.78
N ALA A 60 -10.10 -1.98 7.17
CA ALA A 60 -10.41 -0.78 7.95
C ALA A 60 -9.83 0.52 7.34
N ALA A 61 -9.82 0.61 6.01
CA ALA A 61 -9.33 1.74 5.24
C ALA A 61 -10.49 2.62 4.72
N ASP A 62 -10.17 3.85 4.30
CA ASP A 62 -11.13 4.72 3.62
C ASP A 62 -11.23 4.36 2.12
N PRO A 63 -12.44 4.24 1.53
CA PRO A 63 -12.60 3.91 0.11
C PRO A 63 -11.94 4.90 -0.84
N SER A 64 -11.96 6.21 -0.53
CA SER A 64 -11.32 7.22 -1.36
C SER A 64 -9.80 7.14 -1.24
N ALA A 65 -9.26 6.90 -0.04
CA ALA A 65 -7.83 6.66 0.18
C ALA A 65 -7.34 5.39 -0.54
N LEU A 66 -8.14 4.30 -0.53
CA LEU A 66 -7.82 3.07 -1.26
C LEU A 66 -7.71 3.33 -2.77
N LEU A 67 -8.67 4.07 -3.35
CA LEU A 67 -8.62 4.42 -4.76
C LEU A 67 -7.45 5.37 -5.09
N ALA A 68 -7.22 6.38 -4.25
CA ALA A 68 -6.11 7.33 -4.40
C ALA A 68 -4.74 6.63 -4.38
N ALA A 69 -4.53 5.69 -3.47
CA ALA A 69 -3.28 4.92 -3.38
C ALA A 69 -2.99 4.08 -4.64
N ASN A 70 -4.02 3.80 -5.44
CA ASN A 70 -3.94 3.05 -6.69
C ASN A 70 -4.11 3.91 -7.95
N ALA A 71 -4.06 5.26 -7.81
CA ALA A 71 -4.29 6.20 -8.90
C ALA A 71 -5.60 5.96 -9.66
N LEU A 72 -6.63 5.45 -8.97
CA LEU A 72 -7.95 5.22 -9.52
C LEU A 72 -8.84 6.44 -9.24
N ASP A 73 -9.76 6.72 -10.15
CA ASP A 73 -10.72 7.83 -10.00
C ASP A 73 -11.63 7.59 -8.78
N PHE A 74 -11.41 8.40 -7.75
CA PHE A 74 -12.17 8.42 -6.51
C PHE A 74 -13.23 9.53 -6.47
N ALA A 75 -13.25 10.41 -7.47
CA ALA A 75 -14.19 11.52 -7.59
C ALA A 75 -15.48 11.12 -8.34
N ALA A 76 -15.44 10.03 -9.11
CA ALA A 76 -16.61 9.50 -9.80
C ALA A 76 -17.79 9.24 -8.84
N PRO A 77 -19.03 9.63 -9.22
CA PRO A 77 -20.22 9.30 -8.44
C PRO A 77 -20.33 7.78 -8.23
N GLY A 78 -20.49 7.37 -6.97
CA GLY A 78 -20.59 5.95 -6.62
C GLY A 78 -19.28 5.17 -6.74
N ALA A 79 -18.12 5.84 -6.76
CA ALA A 79 -16.80 5.18 -6.81
C ALA A 79 -16.63 4.08 -5.73
N ALA A 80 -17.19 4.28 -4.53
CA ALA A 80 -17.17 3.28 -3.46
C ALA A 80 -17.93 1.97 -3.80
N HIS A 81 -18.88 2.01 -4.73
CA HIS A 81 -19.67 0.84 -5.16
C HIS A 81 -19.17 0.22 -6.46
N ARG A 82 -18.10 0.76 -7.05
CA ARG A 82 -17.43 0.16 -8.21
C ARG A 82 -16.95 -1.25 -7.84
N ILE A 83 -17.22 -2.20 -8.73
CA ILE A 83 -16.72 -3.57 -8.60
C ILE A 83 -15.31 -3.64 -9.17
N LEU A 84 -14.39 -4.22 -8.40
CA LEU A 84 -13.03 -4.53 -8.79
C LEU A 84 -12.95 -6.02 -9.10
N PRO A 85 -12.30 -6.41 -10.22
CA PRO A 85 -12.23 -7.81 -10.62
C PRO A 85 -11.28 -8.62 -9.74
N MET A 86 -11.59 -9.91 -9.57
CA MET A 86 -10.69 -10.90 -8.98
C MET A 86 -9.30 -10.86 -9.63
N GLY A 87 -8.25 -11.05 -8.82
CA GLY A 87 -6.86 -11.04 -9.25
C GLY A 87 -6.28 -9.64 -9.46
N LEU A 88 -7.07 -8.57 -9.32
CA LEU A 88 -6.53 -7.21 -9.32
C LEU A 88 -5.68 -7.00 -8.06
N PHE A 89 -4.42 -6.58 -8.28
CA PHE A 89 -3.50 -6.17 -7.23
C PHE A 89 -3.78 -4.72 -6.83
N LEU A 90 -3.88 -4.48 -5.53
CA LEU A 90 -4.16 -3.19 -4.92
C LEU A 90 -3.12 -2.87 -3.84
N ARG A 91 -2.72 -1.60 -3.79
CA ARG A 91 -2.00 -1.00 -2.67
C ARG A 91 -3.02 -0.50 -1.66
N VAL A 92 -3.06 -1.10 -0.48
CA VAL A 92 -4.00 -0.74 0.59
C VAL A 92 -3.27 0.09 1.64
N PRO A 93 -3.65 1.37 1.86
CA PRO A 93 -3.11 2.17 2.94
C PRO A 93 -3.40 1.57 4.31
N THR A 94 -2.39 1.52 5.16
CA THR A 94 -2.53 1.06 6.55
C THR A 94 -1.69 1.91 7.50
N ALA A 95 -2.15 1.98 8.75
CA ALA A 95 -1.38 2.59 9.83
C ALA A 95 -0.53 1.50 10.49
N CYS A 96 0.80 1.61 10.33
CA CYS A 96 1.73 0.66 10.91
C CYS A 96 2.15 1.10 12.31
N ALA A 97 1.62 0.43 13.33
CA ALA A 97 1.85 0.75 14.73
C ALA A 97 2.78 -0.26 15.38
N CYS A 98 3.37 0.13 16.51
CA CYS A 98 4.10 -0.82 17.35
C CYS A 98 3.11 -1.62 18.20
N ALA A 99 3.13 -2.95 18.06
CA ALA A 99 2.31 -3.86 18.86
C ALA A 99 3.12 -5.11 19.23
N ASP A 100 3.14 -5.47 20.51
CA ASP A 100 3.90 -6.61 21.03
C ASP A 100 5.41 -6.57 20.67
N GLY A 101 5.99 -5.36 20.62
CA GLY A 101 7.41 -5.15 20.31
C GLY A 101 7.77 -5.26 18.82
N VAL A 102 6.78 -5.42 17.93
CA VAL A 102 6.96 -5.55 16.49
C VAL A 102 6.01 -4.60 15.73
N ARG A 103 6.46 -4.08 14.60
CA ARG A 103 5.62 -3.30 13.68
C ARG A 103 4.59 -4.19 12.99
N LYS A 104 3.32 -3.87 13.18
CA LYS A 104 2.18 -4.53 12.51
C LYS A 104 0.94 -3.65 12.54
N SER A 105 0.04 -3.87 11.60
CA SER A 105 -1.29 -3.27 11.62
C SER A 105 -2.25 -4.19 12.37
N VAL A 106 -2.88 -3.66 13.42
CA VAL A 106 -3.86 -4.37 14.27
C VAL A 106 -5.27 -3.77 14.16
N ALA A 107 -5.48 -2.87 13.20
CA ALA A 107 -6.77 -2.23 12.98
C ALA A 107 -7.80 -3.17 12.35
N VAL A 108 -7.34 -4.21 11.67
CA VAL A 108 -8.19 -5.11 10.89
C VAL A 108 -8.93 -6.08 11.80
N ARG A 109 -10.26 -6.08 11.64
CA ARG A 109 -11.19 -6.96 12.36
C ARG A 109 -12.05 -7.69 11.35
N TYR A 110 -11.85 -8.99 11.24
CA TYR A 110 -12.61 -9.85 10.34
C TYR A 110 -13.72 -10.58 11.10
N ALA A 111 -14.93 -10.61 10.56
CA ALA A 111 -16.02 -11.41 11.11
C ALA A 111 -16.10 -12.73 10.31
N ALA A 112 -15.80 -13.85 10.96
CA ALA A 112 -15.79 -15.16 10.34
C ALA A 112 -17.13 -15.49 9.69
N ARG A 113 -17.08 -15.96 8.45
CA ARG A 113 -18.25 -16.45 7.70
C ARG A 113 -18.46 -17.94 8.02
N PRO A 114 -19.67 -18.47 7.75
CA PRO A 114 -19.90 -19.91 7.88
C PRO A 114 -18.88 -20.71 7.06
N ALA A 115 -18.30 -21.74 7.68
CA ALA A 115 -17.25 -22.60 7.12
C ALA A 115 -15.87 -21.96 6.93
N ASP A 116 -15.65 -20.73 7.40
CA ASP A 116 -14.29 -20.18 7.47
C ASP A 116 -13.44 -21.00 8.45
N THR A 117 -12.18 -21.18 8.09
CA THR A 117 -11.10 -21.73 8.92
C THR A 117 -10.00 -20.69 9.04
N LEU A 118 -9.05 -20.86 9.97
CA LEU A 118 -7.93 -19.91 10.06
C LEU A 118 -7.08 -19.94 8.77
N ALA A 119 -6.88 -21.12 8.17
CA ALA A 119 -6.15 -21.28 6.92
C ALA A 119 -6.83 -20.55 5.75
N THR A 120 -8.14 -20.73 5.56
CA THR A 120 -8.87 -20.07 4.46
C THR A 120 -8.92 -18.55 4.65
N VAL A 121 -9.06 -18.06 5.87
CA VAL A 121 -8.99 -16.62 6.16
C VAL A 121 -7.61 -16.05 5.85
N ALA A 122 -6.54 -16.72 6.31
CA ALA A 122 -5.16 -16.32 6.06
C ALA A 122 -4.81 -16.33 4.56
N ASP A 123 -4.94 -17.49 3.92
CA ASP A 123 -4.37 -17.74 2.59
C ASP A 123 -5.26 -17.21 1.46
N VAL A 124 -6.59 -17.24 1.65
CA VAL A 124 -7.55 -16.82 0.62
C VAL A 124 -8.04 -15.40 0.87
N VAL A 125 -8.66 -15.13 2.04
CA VAL A 125 -9.31 -13.84 2.28
C VAL A 125 -8.28 -12.70 2.37
N PHE A 126 -7.17 -12.93 3.08
CA PHE A 126 -6.07 -11.98 3.23
C PHE A 126 -4.89 -12.23 2.30
N ALA A 127 -5.04 -13.14 1.33
CA ALA A 127 -4.06 -13.41 0.27
C ALA A 127 -2.64 -13.69 0.80
N GLY A 128 -2.52 -14.36 1.95
CA GLY A 128 -1.24 -14.69 2.57
C GLY A 128 -0.56 -13.52 3.29
N LEU A 129 -1.21 -12.37 3.45
CA LEU A 129 -0.65 -11.24 4.21
C LEU A 129 -0.48 -11.56 5.70
N ALA A 130 -1.28 -12.47 6.25
CA ALA A 130 -1.12 -12.96 7.61
C ALA A 130 -1.27 -14.47 7.62
N SER A 131 -0.45 -15.17 8.42
CA SER A 131 -0.57 -16.63 8.56
C SER A 131 -1.66 -17.02 9.54
N ALA A 132 -2.17 -18.26 9.42
CA ALA A 132 -3.13 -18.83 10.36
C ALA A 132 -2.62 -18.78 11.81
N ASP A 133 -1.32 -19.00 12.01
CA ASP A 133 -0.67 -18.96 13.32
C ASP A 133 -0.60 -17.54 13.91
N GLN A 134 -0.33 -16.53 13.07
CA GLN A 134 -0.35 -15.13 13.49
C GLN A 134 -1.75 -14.70 13.91
N ILE A 135 -2.79 -15.10 13.15
CA ILE A 135 -4.18 -14.85 13.51
C ILE A 135 -4.53 -15.61 14.80
N ARG A 136 -4.14 -16.88 14.93
CA ARG A 136 -4.39 -17.70 16.13
C ARG A 136 -3.81 -17.04 17.38
N GLY A 137 -2.53 -16.69 17.34
CA GLY A 137 -1.80 -16.06 18.45
C GLY A 137 -2.37 -14.70 18.84
N ALA A 138 -2.73 -13.86 17.86
CA ALA A 138 -3.31 -12.53 18.12
C ALA A 138 -4.71 -12.59 18.77
N ASN A 139 -5.41 -13.71 18.66
CA ASN A 139 -6.75 -13.90 19.19
C ASN A 139 -6.79 -14.81 20.43
N GLY A 140 -5.63 -15.26 20.93
CA GLY A 140 -5.56 -16.14 22.11
C GLY A 140 -6.35 -17.44 21.93
N LEU A 141 -6.49 -17.91 20.69
CA LEU A 141 -7.16 -19.16 20.40
C LEU A 141 -6.23 -20.30 20.84
N ALA A 142 -6.79 -21.32 21.49
CA ALA A 142 -6.05 -22.54 21.81
C ALA A 142 -5.46 -23.14 20.53
N ASP A 143 -4.51 -24.08 20.67
CA ASP A 143 -3.99 -24.91 19.57
C ASP A 143 -5.11 -25.82 19.03
N ALA A 144 -6.15 -25.20 18.47
CA ALA A 144 -7.15 -25.83 17.64
C ALA A 144 -6.52 -26.09 16.29
N ASP A 145 -6.99 -27.17 15.66
CA ASP A 145 -6.68 -27.47 14.26
C ASP A 145 -6.91 -26.20 13.41
N ALA A 146 -5.93 -25.81 12.58
CA ALA A 146 -6.05 -24.64 11.71
C ALA A 146 -7.20 -24.81 10.69
N ASP A 147 -7.58 -26.06 10.45
CA ASP A 147 -8.70 -26.47 9.61
C ASP A 147 -10.02 -26.60 10.39
N ALA A 148 -10.01 -26.37 11.71
CA ALA A 148 -11.23 -26.31 12.49
C ALA A 148 -12.11 -25.14 12.01
N PRO A 149 -13.43 -25.36 11.83
CA PRO A 149 -14.34 -24.31 11.47
C PRO A 149 -14.44 -23.27 12.59
N LEU A 150 -14.41 -22.00 12.21
CA LEU A 150 -14.61 -20.86 13.09
C LEU A 150 -16.11 -20.65 13.35
N ASP A 151 -16.42 -20.10 14.51
CA ASP A 151 -17.81 -19.74 14.83
C ASP A 151 -18.27 -18.58 13.93
N ALA A 152 -19.42 -18.74 13.29
CA ALA A 152 -19.96 -17.71 12.40
C ALA A 152 -20.20 -16.40 13.17
N GLY A 153 -19.64 -15.30 12.65
CA GLY A 153 -19.67 -13.98 13.26
C GLY A 153 -18.57 -13.73 14.31
N GLN A 154 -17.72 -14.72 14.61
CA GLN A 154 -16.56 -14.54 15.49
C GLN A 154 -15.66 -13.44 14.92
N ARG A 155 -15.32 -12.45 15.76
CA ARG A 155 -14.45 -11.35 15.37
C ARG A 155 -13.00 -11.69 15.64
N LEU A 156 -12.22 -11.79 14.57
CA LEU A 156 -10.79 -12.05 14.60
C LEU A 156 -10.02 -10.75 14.35
N VAL A 157 -9.02 -10.49 15.18
CA VAL A 157 -7.95 -9.52 14.90
C VAL A 157 -7.00 -10.16 13.89
N VAL A 158 -6.77 -9.49 12.77
CA VAL A 158 -5.84 -9.96 11.74
C VAL A 158 -4.60 -9.08 11.78
N PRO A 159 -3.47 -9.56 12.35
CA PRO A 159 -2.25 -8.78 12.41
C PRO A 159 -1.56 -8.78 11.04
N LEU A 160 -1.54 -7.63 10.37
CA LEU A 160 -0.91 -7.53 9.06
C LEU A 160 0.52 -6.99 9.20
N PRO A 161 1.54 -7.68 8.68
CA PRO A 161 2.93 -7.27 8.76
C PRO A 161 3.12 -5.99 7.95
N CYS A 162 3.80 -5.03 8.55
CA CYS A 162 4.17 -3.77 7.93
C CYS A 162 5.45 -3.28 8.58
N VAL A 163 6.15 -2.40 7.88
CA VAL A 163 7.38 -1.79 8.37
C VAL A 163 7.37 -0.30 8.06
N CYS A 164 8.14 0.43 8.83
CA CYS A 164 8.31 1.86 8.78
C CYS A 164 9.75 2.22 8.44
N PHE A 165 10.74 1.58 9.08
CA PHE A 165 12.17 1.96 9.04
C PHE A 165 12.39 3.49 9.07
N ASN A 166 11.70 4.16 10.00
CA ASN A 166 11.72 5.62 10.15
C ASN A 166 11.31 6.42 8.88
N SER A 167 10.50 5.81 8.02
CA SER A 167 10.04 6.36 6.73
C SER A 167 11.18 6.83 5.82
N SER A 168 12.32 6.14 5.87
CA SER A 168 13.50 6.48 5.07
C SER A 168 14.26 5.26 4.61
N ASP A 169 14.71 5.28 3.35
CA ASP A 169 15.64 4.31 2.79
C ASP A 169 16.85 5.05 2.23
N SER A 170 18.06 4.64 2.62
CA SER A 170 19.30 5.32 2.21
C SER A 170 19.32 6.85 2.45
N ASN A 171 18.67 7.31 3.52
CA ASN A 171 18.44 8.73 3.88
C ASN A 171 17.50 9.52 2.95
N LEU A 172 16.76 8.84 2.08
CA LEU A 172 15.70 9.43 1.26
C LEU A 172 14.33 9.02 1.82
N PRO A 173 13.29 9.87 1.72
CA PRO A 173 11.96 9.49 2.21
C PRO A 173 11.45 8.25 1.47
N ALA A 174 10.93 7.29 2.22
CA ALA A 174 10.39 6.05 1.69
C ALA A 174 9.12 5.63 2.42
N VAL A 175 8.21 4.99 1.69
CA VAL A 175 7.04 4.30 2.24
C VAL A 175 7.17 2.84 1.86
N TYR A 176 6.96 1.95 2.82
CA TYR A 176 7.15 0.53 2.60
C TYR A 176 5.84 -0.16 2.20
N LEU A 177 5.94 -1.01 1.19
CA LEU A 177 4.88 -1.89 0.72
C LEU A 177 5.17 -3.33 1.19
N SER A 178 4.28 -3.92 1.98
CA SER A 178 4.32 -5.36 2.28
C SER A 178 3.77 -6.14 1.08
N TYR A 179 4.64 -6.80 0.33
CA TYR A 179 4.32 -7.49 -0.93
C TYR A 179 4.43 -9.00 -0.78
N VAL A 180 3.33 -9.73 -0.99
CA VAL A 180 3.34 -11.20 -1.03
C VAL A 180 3.82 -11.67 -2.40
N VAL A 181 4.96 -12.35 -2.43
CA VAL A 181 5.61 -12.84 -3.65
C VAL A 181 4.72 -13.88 -4.34
N GLN A 182 4.45 -13.66 -5.63
CA GLN A 182 3.61 -14.54 -6.44
C GLN A 182 4.46 -15.54 -7.23
N VAL A 183 3.80 -16.58 -7.75
CA VAL A 183 4.46 -17.55 -8.63
C VAL A 183 4.94 -16.84 -9.90
N GLY A 184 6.25 -16.94 -10.17
CA GLY A 184 6.88 -16.32 -11.34
C GLY A 184 7.49 -14.94 -11.08
N ASP A 185 7.28 -14.36 -9.89
CA ASP A 185 7.95 -13.14 -9.50
C ASP A 185 9.46 -13.32 -9.35
N THR A 186 10.20 -12.26 -9.67
CA THR A 186 11.64 -12.18 -9.39
C THR A 186 11.93 -10.84 -8.72
N VAL A 187 12.87 -10.82 -7.77
CA VAL A 187 13.25 -9.58 -7.07
C VAL A 187 13.66 -8.46 -8.04
N PRO A 188 14.41 -8.71 -9.13
CA PRO A 188 14.70 -7.68 -10.14
C PRO A 188 13.47 -7.12 -10.85
N ALA A 189 12.49 -7.97 -11.18
CA ALA A 189 11.25 -7.50 -11.81
C ALA A 189 10.41 -6.66 -10.84
N ILE A 190 10.33 -7.06 -9.57
CA ILE A 190 9.67 -6.29 -8.51
C ILE A 190 10.37 -4.94 -8.33
N ALA A 191 11.70 -4.92 -8.24
CA ALA A 191 12.47 -3.69 -8.09
C ALA A 191 12.18 -2.69 -9.22
N ALA A 192 12.22 -3.17 -10.47
CA ALA A 192 11.91 -2.37 -11.64
C ALA A 192 10.46 -1.84 -11.64
N ALA A 193 9.49 -2.66 -11.24
CA ALA A 193 8.08 -2.27 -11.19
C ALA A 193 7.77 -1.17 -10.18
N TYR A 194 8.58 -1.05 -9.12
CA TYR A 194 8.39 -0.09 -8.04
C TYR A 194 9.43 1.04 -8.00
N GLU A 195 10.21 1.19 -9.07
CA GLU A 195 11.26 2.22 -9.19
C GLU A 195 12.25 2.21 -8.00
N THR A 196 12.59 1.02 -7.53
CA THR A 196 13.57 0.78 -6.46
C THR A 196 14.70 -0.13 -6.96
N THR A 197 15.70 -0.40 -6.14
CA THR A 197 16.82 -1.26 -6.54
C THR A 197 16.74 -2.65 -5.90
N VAL A 198 17.33 -3.65 -6.58
CA VAL A 198 17.48 -4.99 -6.02
C VAL A 198 18.24 -4.95 -4.70
N THR A 199 19.26 -4.10 -4.61
CA THR A 199 20.07 -3.92 -3.40
C THR A 199 19.24 -3.36 -2.24
N ASP A 200 18.38 -2.38 -2.48
CA ASP A 200 17.53 -1.79 -1.43
C ASP A 200 16.51 -2.81 -0.92
N ILE A 201 15.85 -3.55 -1.83
CA ILE A 201 14.97 -4.66 -1.43
C ILE A 201 15.74 -5.69 -0.60
N MET A 202 16.92 -6.12 -1.06
CA MET A 202 17.71 -7.12 -0.34
C MET A 202 18.15 -6.64 1.04
N ASN A 203 18.58 -5.37 1.16
CA ASN A 203 19.02 -4.78 2.42
C ASN A 203 17.88 -4.72 3.43
N VAL A 204 16.73 -4.18 3.03
CA VAL A 204 15.54 -4.03 3.88
C VAL A 204 15.02 -5.39 4.36
N ASN A 205 15.10 -6.42 3.51
CA ASN A 205 14.61 -7.77 3.81
C ASN A 205 15.71 -8.72 4.34
N ALA A 206 16.90 -8.21 4.65
CA ALA A 206 18.05 -9.00 5.10
C ALA A 206 18.35 -10.24 4.22
N MET A 207 18.23 -10.08 2.90
CA MET A 207 18.38 -11.17 1.94
C MET A 207 19.85 -11.39 1.57
N GLY A 208 20.31 -12.66 1.62
CA GLY A 208 21.64 -13.04 1.13
C GLY A 208 21.74 -13.18 -0.40
N SER A 209 20.61 -13.34 -1.09
CA SER A 209 20.51 -13.42 -2.55
C SER A 209 19.17 -12.85 -3.02
N PRO A 210 19.03 -12.40 -4.28
CA PRO A 210 17.79 -11.82 -4.81
C PRO A 210 16.75 -12.91 -5.17
N VAL A 211 16.60 -13.92 -4.32
CA VAL A 211 15.69 -15.05 -4.50
C VAL A 211 14.68 -15.03 -3.36
N ALA A 212 13.39 -14.94 -3.71
CA ALA A 212 12.28 -15.07 -2.78
C ALA A 212 11.36 -16.21 -3.26
N ALA A 213 10.78 -16.94 -2.31
CA ALA A 213 9.82 -18.00 -2.62
C ALA A 213 8.41 -17.40 -2.74
N PRO A 214 7.52 -17.99 -3.58
CA PRO A 214 6.11 -17.65 -3.55
C PRO A 214 5.54 -17.79 -2.13
N GLY A 215 4.79 -16.78 -1.69
CA GLY A 215 4.29 -16.66 -0.32
C GLY A 215 5.17 -15.85 0.63
N ASP A 216 6.45 -15.61 0.32
CA ASP A 216 7.28 -14.69 1.11
C ASP A 216 6.69 -13.27 1.07
N ILE A 217 6.76 -12.56 2.19
CA ILE A 217 6.30 -11.17 2.31
C ILE A 217 7.52 -10.26 2.35
N LEU A 218 7.78 -9.58 1.24
CA LEU A 218 8.86 -8.62 1.11
C LEU A 218 8.39 -7.21 1.48
N ALA A 219 9.19 -6.49 2.25
CA ALA A 219 9.09 -5.05 2.41
C ALA A 219 9.77 -4.35 1.24
N ILE A 220 8.99 -3.73 0.37
CA ILE A 220 9.49 -3.00 -0.80
C ILE A 220 9.58 -1.51 -0.46
N PRO A 221 10.79 -0.91 -0.42
CA PRO A 221 10.94 0.53 -0.21
C PRO A 221 10.48 1.28 -1.47
N LEU A 222 9.37 2.01 -1.36
CA LEU A 222 8.91 2.91 -2.42
C LEU A 222 9.50 4.30 -2.18
N PRO A 223 10.20 4.90 -3.16
CA PRO A 223 10.60 6.30 -3.08
C PRO A 223 9.39 7.18 -2.78
N ALA A 224 9.52 8.12 -1.86
CA ALA A 224 8.41 8.94 -1.41
C ALA A 224 8.77 10.43 -1.36
N CYS A 225 7.73 11.24 -1.31
CA CYS A 225 7.81 12.67 -1.10
C CYS A 225 7.34 12.97 0.33
N ALA A 226 8.21 13.57 1.13
CA ALA A 226 7.85 14.08 2.45
C ALA A 226 7.39 15.54 2.33
N SER A 227 6.28 15.87 2.98
CA SER A 227 5.81 17.25 3.10
C SER A 227 6.72 18.07 4.03
N SER A 228 6.84 19.36 3.71
CA SER A 228 7.53 20.36 4.54
C SER A 228 6.55 21.25 5.32
N PHE A 229 5.34 20.74 5.61
CA PHE A 229 4.29 21.50 6.29
C PHE A 229 4.70 21.89 7.72
N PRO A 230 4.20 23.01 8.27
CA PRO A 230 4.52 23.42 9.62
C PRO A 230 4.01 22.39 10.64
N LYS A 231 4.67 22.28 11.80
CA LYS A 231 4.29 21.37 12.89
C LYS A 231 2.88 21.61 13.46
N THR A 232 2.30 22.78 13.18
CA THR A 232 0.93 23.14 13.56
C THR A 232 -0.12 22.53 12.64
N ALA A 233 0.28 21.99 11.49
CA ALA A 233 -0.63 21.33 10.56
C ALA A 233 -0.92 19.90 11.02
N SER A 234 -2.18 19.46 10.92
CA SER A 234 -2.58 18.11 11.31
C SER A 234 -2.02 17.03 10.38
N ASP A 235 -1.63 17.42 9.16
CA ASP A 235 -1.00 16.59 8.14
C ASP A 235 0.50 16.85 8.02
N HIS A 236 1.12 17.41 9.06
CA HIS A 236 2.57 17.49 9.16
C HIS A 236 3.21 16.12 8.98
N GLY A 237 4.25 16.04 8.14
CA GLY A 237 4.91 14.77 7.85
C GLY A 237 4.13 13.86 6.91
N LEU A 238 3.14 14.40 6.17
CA LEU A 238 2.51 13.69 5.05
C LEU A 238 3.58 13.12 4.12
N LEU A 239 3.52 11.80 3.90
CA LEU A 239 4.39 11.04 3.02
C LEU A 239 3.56 10.45 1.90
N VAL A 240 4.00 10.61 0.66
CA VAL A 240 3.32 10.06 -0.52
C VAL A 240 4.31 9.23 -1.32
N ALA A 241 4.01 7.94 -1.49
CA ALA A 241 4.83 7.04 -2.28
C ALA A 241 4.72 7.40 -3.77
N ASN A 242 5.80 7.18 -4.53
CA ASN A 242 5.80 7.35 -5.97
C ASN A 242 4.74 6.46 -6.64
N GLY A 243 4.04 7.01 -7.63
CA GLY A 243 2.92 6.33 -8.29
C GLY A 243 1.67 6.14 -7.42
N THR A 244 1.54 6.87 -6.30
CA THR A 244 0.35 6.87 -5.44
C THR A 244 -0.14 8.29 -5.19
N TYR A 245 -1.39 8.42 -4.73
CA TYR A 245 -1.95 9.67 -4.23
C TYR A 245 -2.35 9.51 -2.77
N ALA A 246 -2.16 10.57 -1.98
CA ALA A 246 -2.67 10.69 -0.62
C ALA A 246 -3.72 11.81 -0.54
N LEU A 247 -4.81 11.54 0.18
CA LEU A 247 -5.85 12.51 0.48
C LEU A 247 -5.60 13.13 1.85
N THR A 248 -5.73 14.45 1.93
CA THR A 248 -5.60 15.22 3.17
C THR A 248 -6.68 16.32 3.25
N ALA A 249 -6.70 17.07 4.35
CA ALA A 249 -7.67 18.14 4.62
C ALA A 249 -9.12 17.67 4.48
N GLY A 250 -9.45 16.51 5.06
CA GLY A 250 -10.81 15.93 4.98
C GLY A 250 -11.22 15.51 3.58
N ASN A 251 -10.27 15.01 2.78
CA ASN A 251 -10.39 14.64 1.37
C ASN A 251 -10.64 15.85 0.44
N CYS A 252 -10.20 17.05 0.82
CA CYS A 252 -10.30 18.24 -0.03
C CYS A 252 -9.04 18.50 -0.86
N VAL A 253 -7.92 17.89 -0.49
CA VAL A 253 -6.64 18.02 -1.20
C VAL A 253 -6.12 16.62 -1.50
N GLN A 254 -5.73 16.40 -2.75
CA GLN A 254 -4.98 15.22 -3.16
C GLN A 254 -3.52 15.62 -3.40
N CYS A 255 -2.59 14.80 -2.95
CA CYS A 255 -1.17 15.00 -3.17
C CYS A 255 -0.56 13.78 -3.85
N SER A 256 0.35 14.02 -4.80
CA SER A 256 1.14 13.01 -5.51
C SER A 256 2.62 13.31 -5.33
N CYS A 257 3.45 12.27 -5.47
CA CYS A 257 4.89 12.42 -5.53
C CYS A 257 5.35 12.54 -6.99
N GLY A 258 6.09 13.59 -7.33
CA GLY A 258 6.59 13.81 -8.68
C GLY A 258 7.66 12.79 -9.08
N PRO A 259 7.58 12.18 -10.28
CA PRO A 259 8.59 11.21 -10.72
C PRO A 259 9.95 11.89 -10.88
N GLY A 260 10.99 11.29 -10.31
CA GLY A 260 12.39 11.73 -10.41
C GLY A 260 12.79 12.90 -9.52
N ASN A 261 11.98 13.97 -9.40
CA ASN A 261 12.32 15.13 -8.57
C ASN A 261 11.93 15.00 -7.09
N LEU A 262 11.12 13.99 -6.75
CA LEU A 262 10.60 13.72 -5.41
C LEU A 262 10.00 14.97 -4.73
N ASN A 263 9.38 15.83 -5.53
CA ASN A 263 8.63 16.97 -5.03
C ASN A 263 7.16 16.60 -4.83
N LEU A 264 6.62 17.00 -3.69
CA LEU A 264 5.20 16.83 -3.39
C LEU A 264 4.38 17.83 -4.22
N TYR A 265 3.43 17.32 -5.00
CA TYR A 265 2.49 18.12 -5.79
C TYR A 265 1.08 17.88 -5.28
N CYS A 266 0.37 18.96 -4.93
CA CYS A 266 -0.98 18.86 -4.37
C CYS A 266 -1.97 19.70 -5.17
N THR A 267 -3.17 19.16 -5.37
CA THR A 267 -4.29 19.80 -6.07
C THR A 267 -5.59 19.63 -5.27
N PRO A 268 -6.60 20.47 -5.49
CA PRO A 268 -7.93 20.24 -4.96
C PRO A 268 -8.44 18.86 -5.39
N ALA A 269 -8.96 18.09 -4.45
CA ALA A 269 -9.61 16.83 -4.73
C ALA A 269 -11.04 17.11 -5.22
N SER A 270 -11.45 16.51 -6.34
CA SER A 270 -12.76 16.73 -6.99
C SER A 270 -13.94 16.07 -6.26
N LEU A 271 -14.01 16.18 -4.94
CA LEU A 271 -15.09 15.62 -4.14
C LEU A 271 -16.20 16.66 -3.93
N SER A 272 -17.47 16.25 -4.02
CA SER A 272 -18.64 17.14 -3.94
C SER A 272 -18.96 17.69 -2.54
N ARG A 273 -18.01 17.60 -1.59
CA ARG A 273 -18.18 18.13 -0.23
C ARG A 273 -17.82 19.62 -0.18
N SER A 274 -18.33 20.32 0.84
CA SER A 274 -17.98 21.71 1.13
C SER A 274 -16.52 21.80 1.60
N CYS A 275 -15.59 22.02 0.67
CA CYS A 275 -14.17 22.21 0.98
C CYS A 275 -13.85 23.68 1.31
N PRO A 276 -12.89 23.96 2.21
CA PRO A 276 -12.35 25.30 2.39
C PRO A 276 -11.76 25.85 1.09
N SER A 277 -11.59 27.17 1.02
CA SER A 277 -10.97 27.81 -0.14
C SER A 277 -9.56 27.26 -0.40
N THR A 278 -9.28 26.96 -1.67
CA THR A 278 -7.97 26.49 -2.14
C THR A 278 -7.22 27.57 -2.92
N GLN A 279 -7.68 28.82 -2.86
CA GLN A 279 -7.06 29.96 -3.55
C GLN A 279 -5.88 30.51 -2.75
N CYS A 280 -4.76 30.76 -3.42
CA CYS A 280 -3.63 31.40 -2.77
C CYS A 280 -3.94 32.83 -2.32
N SER A 281 -3.46 33.19 -1.13
CA SER A 281 -3.61 34.54 -0.59
C SER A 281 -3.03 35.58 -1.56
N ASN A 282 -3.78 36.66 -1.80
CA ASN A 282 -3.41 37.77 -2.67
C ASN A 282 -3.15 37.39 -4.15
N SER A 283 -3.72 36.29 -4.65
CA SER A 283 -3.65 35.93 -6.06
C SER A 283 -4.93 35.26 -6.55
N ASN A 284 -5.11 35.13 -7.87
CA ASN A 284 -6.18 34.34 -8.49
C ASN A 284 -5.74 32.91 -8.81
N VAL A 285 -4.58 32.49 -8.29
CA VAL A 285 -4.01 31.17 -8.56
C VAL A 285 -4.59 30.17 -7.56
N LEU A 286 -5.26 29.16 -8.09
CA LEU A 286 -5.76 28.03 -7.31
C LEU A 286 -4.64 27.04 -7.01
N LEU A 287 -4.78 26.32 -5.90
CA LEU A 287 -3.85 25.27 -5.48
C LEU A 287 -3.51 24.31 -6.63
N GLY A 288 -2.21 24.05 -6.81
CA GLY A 288 -1.67 23.19 -7.85
C GLY A 288 -1.53 23.84 -9.22
N ASN A 289 -2.09 25.04 -9.42
CA ASN A 289 -1.93 25.79 -10.67
C ASN A 289 -0.79 26.80 -10.59
N ALA A 290 -0.35 27.28 -11.76
CA ALA A 290 0.60 28.35 -11.89
C ALA A 290 0.13 29.36 -12.95
N SER A 291 0.30 30.66 -12.68
CA SER A 291 0.09 31.72 -13.65
C SER A 291 1.41 32.25 -14.16
N THR A 292 1.51 32.49 -15.47
CA THR A 292 2.70 33.05 -16.11
C THR A 292 2.37 34.42 -16.70
N HIS A 293 3.22 35.41 -16.44
CA HIS A 293 3.13 36.74 -17.05
C HIS A 293 4.44 37.07 -17.75
N ALA A 294 4.39 37.22 -19.07
CA ALA A 294 5.55 37.57 -19.88
C ALA A 294 6.04 38.99 -19.60
N THR A 295 7.36 39.15 -19.53
CA THR A 295 8.07 40.40 -19.32
C THR A 295 9.23 40.49 -20.31
N SER A 296 9.85 41.66 -20.45
CA SER A 296 11.02 41.83 -21.32
C SER A 296 12.25 41.03 -20.88
N ALA A 297 12.29 40.54 -19.64
CA ALA A 297 13.40 39.78 -19.06
C ALA A 297 13.11 38.28 -18.88
N GLY A 298 11.96 37.79 -19.37
CA GLY A 298 11.50 36.41 -19.17
C GLY A 298 10.04 36.35 -18.71
N CYS A 299 9.66 35.32 -17.96
CA CYS A 299 8.31 35.16 -17.42
C CYS A 299 8.28 35.23 -15.89
N ASN A 300 7.42 36.08 -15.33
CA ASN A 300 7.08 36.02 -13.93
C ASN A 300 6.08 34.88 -13.71
N VAL A 301 6.50 33.84 -12.99
CA VAL A 301 5.71 32.64 -12.70
C VAL A 301 5.28 32.70 -11.25
N SER A 302 3.98 32.61 -11.01
CA SER A 302 3.41 32.50 -9.67
C SER A 302 2.72 31.14 -9.54
N SER A 303 3.22 30.26 -8.70
CA SER A 303 2.63 28.94 -8.42
C SER A 303 2.02 28.90 -7.02
N CYS A 304 0.90 28.20 -6.89
CA CYS A 304 0.22 28.00 -5.62
C CYS A 304 0.43 26.57 -5.12
N SER A 305 1.17 26.40 -4.04
CA SER A 305 1.41 25.11 -3.41
C SER A 305 0.65 24.95 -2.10
N TYR A 306 0.50 23.70 -1.67
CA TYR A 306 -0.21 23.38 -0.44
C TYR A 306 0.72 23.55 0.77
N GLY A 307 0.20 24.14 1.84
CA GLY A 307 0.93 24.48 3.07
C GLY A 307 0.51 23.70 4.30
N GLY A 308 -0.36 22.69 4.15
CA GLY A 308 -0.89 21.91 5.26
C GLY A 308 -2.28 22.37 5.75
N PHE A 309 -2.89 21.55 6.59
CA PHE A 309 -4.22 21.74 7.14
C PHE A 309 -4.13 22.22 8.58
N VAL A 310 -4.52 23.47 8.83
CA VAL A 310 -4.36 24.13 10.13
C VAL A 310 -5.72 24.64 10.60
N ASN A 311 -6.16 24.22 11.79
CA ASN A 311 -7.41 24.66 12.42
C ASN A 311 -8.64 24.59 11.49
N GLY A 312 -8.76 23.51 10.70
CA GLY A 312 -9.90 23.32 9.79
C GLY A 312 -9.80 24.07 8.44
N THR A 313 -8.68 24.76 8.18
CA THR A 313 -8.48 25.56 6.96
C THR A 313 -7.28 25.05 6.16
N ILE A 314 -7.42 25.09 4.83
CA ILE A 314 -6.34 24.77 3.88
C ILE A 314 -5.40 25.97 3.83
N THR A 315 -4.14 25.76 4.22
CA THR A 315 -3.09 26.77 4.06
C THR A 315 -2.43 26.60 2.70
N THR A 316 -2.13 27.71 2.03
CA THR A 316 -1.51 27.73 0.69
C THR A 316 -0.29 28.62 0.69
N LEU A 317 0.76 28.27 -0.06
CA LEU A 317 1.95 29.09 -0.26
C LEU A 317 2.00 29.57 -1.71
N LEU A 318 2.15 30.89 -1.88
CA LEU A 318 2.35 31.50 -3.18
C LEU A 318 3.84 31.66 -3.42
N ASN A 319 4.38 30.94 -4.41
CA ASN A 319 5.76 31.05 -4.84
C ASN A 319 5.84 31.87 -6.12
N THR A 320 6.51 33.01 -6.08
CA THR A 320 6.72 33.88 -7.25
C THR A 320 8.18 33.87 -7.66
N GLY A 321 8.47 33.67 -8.95
CA GLY A 321 9.84 33.68 -9.46
C GLY A 321 9.91 34.11 -10.93
N LEU A 322 11.01 34.75 -11.31
CA LEU A 322 11.30 35.07 -12.70
C LEU A 322 12.01 33.88 -13.36
N GLN A 323 11.44 33.34 -14.43
CA GLN A 323 12.07 32.32 -15.26
C GLN A 323 12.56 32.93 -16.57
N PRO A 324 13.79 32.60 -17.02
CA PRO A 324 14.34 33.14 -18.28
C PRO A 324 13.57 32.63 -19.50
N THR A 325 12.95 31.47 -19.41
CA THR A 325 12.07 30.89 -20.43
C THR A 325 10.68 30.72 -19.85
N CYS A 326 9.66 31.14 -20.60
CA CYS A 326 8.28 30.90 -20.25
C CYS A 326 7.95 29.41 -20.42
N PRO A 327 7.32 28.74 -19.44
CA PRO A 327 6.77 27.40 -19.64
C PRO A 327 5.88 27.42 -20.87
N GLY A 328 6.24 26.64 -21.88
CA GLY A 328 5.62 26.70 -23.20
C GLY A 328 4.14 26.35 -23.12
N ASN A 329 3.27 27.29 -23.51
CA ASN A 329 2.13 26.91 -24.31
C ASN A 329 2.70 26.26 -25.57
N SER A 330 2.38 24.99 -25.80
CA SER A 330 2.34 24.46 -27.16
C SER A 330 1.40 25.37 -27.93
N CYS A 331 1.94 26.37 -28.64
CA CYS A 331 1.17 27.13 -29.59
C CYS A 331 0.75 26.15 -30.69
N CYS A 332 -0.56 26.02 -30.90
CA CYS A 332 -1.14 25.47 -32.12
C CYS A 332 -0.70 26.30 -33.34
#